data_AF-A0A6A0A6I1-F1
#
_entry.id   AF-A0A6A0A6I1-F1
#
_cell.length_a   1.000
_cell.length_b   1.000
_cell.length_c   1.000
_cell.angle_alpha   90.00
_cell.angle_beta   90.00
_cell.angle_gamma   90.00
#
_symmetry.space_group_name_H-M   'P 1'
#
loop_
_entity.id
_entity.type
_entity.pdbx_description
1 polymer ?
#
loop_
_entity_poly.entity_id
_entity_poly.type
_entity_poly.pdbx_seq_one_letter_code
_entity_poly.pdbx_strand_id
1 'polypeptide(L)'
;MGHFHLTAQPGSQQRRDERKHDTDKFEKLIENLQALKASLVRKLSERQADLGSKQEALAAVLRENEALRARVAAQPVNKADLNRMAMERTKQKEVLEAAESQAEQLEHTVHSQEVQAVAALKSLEDAAGRYNTAAHRLKLIPASAKRADGVTYELRLNRDAGSAAELSNLDLKGVVRPGLERLCELYRTKAGQLGRDLLALREAATAGLEAVAERREENSNLEAQIARLEASLKIAREEQEGRVRGVSGRAERLAAEVDGLRATAGARAAEMEDRKSAVAAEVETLQRGYEAEVSRLRVELRGALEAMLQHRMYCQQRLEGAAAAVRAVQAQVSALPAPHSSLLAGSS
;
A
#
# COMPACT_ATOMS: atom_id res chain seq x y z
N MET A 1 -77.64 -105.76 163.67
CA MET A 1 -78.05 -106.98 162.95
C MET A 1 -78.74 -106.55 161.66
N GLY A 2 -78.35 -106.93 160.46
CA GLY A 2 -77.25 -107.75 159.99
C GLY A 2 -77.01 -107.43 158.50
N HIS A 3 -75.73 -107.47 158.14
CA HIS A 3 -75.14 -107.58 156.81
C HIS A 3 -76.05 -107.92 155.63
N PHE A 4 -75.93 -107.16 154.54
CA PHE A 4 -75.53 -107.73 153.25
C PHE A 4 -74.72 -106.70 152.45
N HIS A 5 -73.69 -107.21 151.80
CA HIS A 5 -72.53 -106.52 151.27
C HIS A 5 -72.58 -106.60 149.73
N LEU A 6 -71.90 -105.65 149.07
CA LEU A 6 -71.48 -105.69 147.65
C LEU A 6 -72.63 -105.58 146.63
N THR A 7 -72.54 -104.82 145.53
CA THR A 7 -71.39 -104.36 144.74
C THR A 7 -71.85 -103.22 143.83
N ALA A 8 -70.98 -102.25 143.59
CA ALA A 8 -71.11 -101.27 142.52
C ALA A 8 -71.23 -101.97 141.15
N GLN A 9 -72.21 -101.58 140.32
CA GLN A 9 -72.25 -101.95 138.91
C GLN A 9 -71.63 -100.83 138.04
N PRO A 10 -70.49 -101.07 137.39
CA PRO A 10 -69.77 -100.12 136.52
C PRO A 10 -70.52 -99.68 135.26
N GLY A 11 -71.66 -100.31 134.94
CA GLY A 11 -72.42 -100.02 133.71
C GLY A 11 -73.27 -98.75 133.77
N SER A 12 -73.56 -98.19 134.94
CA SER A 12 -74.43 -97.00 135.05
C SER A 12 -73.71 -95.69 134.69
N GLN A 13 -72.41 -95.58 135.02
CA GLN A 13 -71.56 -94.46 134.59
C GLN A 13 -71.18 -94.57 133.12
N GLN A 14 -70.79 -95.77 132.64
CA GLN A 14 -70.53 -96.01 131.22
C GLN A 14 -71.72 -95.65 130.33
N ARG A 15 -72.94 -96.09 130.65
CA ARG A 15 -74.15 -95.71 129.90
C ARG A 15 -74.51 -94.23 130.01
N ARG A 16 -74.03 -93.53 131.04
CA ARG A 16 -74.31 -92.10 131.23
C ARG A 16 -73.30 -91.26 130.46
N ASP A 17 -72.05 -91.70 130.39
CA ASP A 17 -70.99 -91.08 129.59
C ASP A 17 -71.15 -91.40 128.10
N GLU A 18 -71.59 -92.60 127.73
CA GLU A 18 -72.02 -92.94 126.36
C GLU A 18 -73.22 -92.08 125.94
N ARG A 19 -74.22 -91.94 126.81
CA ARG A 19 -75.37 -91.05 126.53
C ARG A 19 -74.95 -89.60 126.40
N LYS A 20 -74.07 -89.10 127.26
CA LYS A 20 -73.51 -87.74 127.16
C LYS A 20 -72.72 -87.55 125.86
N HIS A 21 -71.89 -88.52 125.51
CA HIS A 21 -71.10 -88.49 124.30
C HIS A 21 -71.98 -88.54 123.04
N ASP A 22 -73.07 -89.32 123.07
CA ASP A 22 -74.05 -89.34 122.00
C ASP A 22 -74.88 -88.06 121.95
N THR A 23 -75.30 -87.47 123.07
CA THR A 23 -75.92 -86.12 123.08
C THR A 23 -74.97 -85.06 122.54
N ASP A 24 -73.70 -85.05 122.93
CA ASP A 24 -72.70 -84.10 122.42
C ASP A 24 -72.49 -84.29 120.91
N LYS A 25 -72.52 -85.53 120.40
CA LYS A 25 -72.49 -85.81 118.96
C LYS A 25 -73.73 -85.30 118.26
N PHE A 26 -74.91 -85.51 118.83
CA PHE A 26 -76.16 -85.03 118.25
C PHE A 26 -76.25 -83.50 118.31
N GLU A 27 -75.79 -82.85 119.37
CA GLU A 27 -75.72 -81.39 119.48
C GLU A 27 -74.74 -80.83 118.45
N LYS A 28 -73.53 -81.39 118.32
CA LYS A 28 -72.59 -81.00 117.26
C LYS A 28 -73.15 -81.24 115.86
N LEU A 29 -73.90 -82.33 115.65
CA LEU A 29 -74.56 -82.60 114.38
C LEU A 29 -75.67 -81.58 114.11
N ILE A 30 -76.47 -81.23 115.12
CA ILE A 30 -77.52 -80.21 115.03
C ILE A 30 -76.91 -78.84 114.74
N GLU A 31 -75.83 -78.44 115.43
CA GLU A 31 -75.10 -77.20 115.17
C GLU A 31 -74.54 -77.17 113.74
N ASN A 32 -73.91 -78.27 113.30
CA ASN A 32 -73.41 -78.40 111.93
C ASN A 32 -74.55 -78.30 110.89
N LEU A 33 -75.71 -78.92 111.16
CA LEU A 33 -76.88 -78.86 110.28
C LEU A 33 -77.54 -77.48 110.29
N GLN A 34 -77.56 -76.78 111.44
CA GLN A 34 -78.06 -75.41 111.55
C GLN A 34 -77.13 -74.42 110.85
N ALA A 35 -75.81 -74.56 110.99
CA ALA A 35 -74.81 -73.78 110.27
C ALA A 35 -74.88 -74.05 108.76
N LEU A 36 -75.06 -75.31 108.34
CA LEU A 36 -75.27 -75.66 106.94
C LEU A 36 -76.58 -75.08 106.41
N LYS A 37 -77.67 -75.14 107.17
CA LYS A 37 -78.96 -74.53 106.81
C LYS A 37 -78.82 -73.02 106.65
N ALA A 38 -78.18 -72.32 107.59
CA ALA A 38 -77.94 -70.89 107.51
C ALA A 38 -77.08 -70.52 106.29
N SER A 39 -76.03 -71.31 106.01
CA SER A 39 -75.18 -71.16 104.82
C SER A 39 -75.96 -71.37 103.53
N LEU A 40 -76.82 -72.38 103.46
CA LEU A 40 -77.67 -72.65 102.30
C LEU A 40 -78.72 -71.56 102.10
N VAL A 41 -79.36 -71.07 103.16
CA VAL A 41 -80.33 -69.97 103.08
C VAL A 41 -79.66 -68.69 102.58
N ARG A 42 -78.47 -68.36 103.10
CA ARG A 42 -77.69 -67.20 102.62
C ARG A 42 -77.28 -67.35 101.15
N LYS A 43 -76.80 -68.52 100.75
CA LYS A 43 -76.49 -68.79 99.33
C LYS A 43 -77.73 -68.70 98.46
N LEU A 44 -78.88 -69.18 98.95
CA LEU A 44 -80.13 -69.10 98.22
C LEU A 44 -80.57 -67.64 98.03
N SER A 45 -80.50 -66.80 99.08
CA SER A 45 -80.84 -65.38 98.97
C SER A 45 -79.87 -64.61 98.07
N GLU A 46 -78.56 -64.85 98.17
CA GLU A 46 -77.55 -64.28 97.26
C GLU A 46 -77.84 -64.69 95.80
N ARG A 47 -78.12 -65.97 95.55
CA ARG A 47 -78.48 -66.46 94.22
C ARG A 47 -79.77 -65.88 93.69
N GLN A 48 -80.75 -65.63 94.55
CA GLN A 48 -82.04 -65.06 94.16
C GLN A 48 -81.91 -63.56 93.84
N ALA A 49 -81.08 -62.83 94.58
CA ALA A 49 -80.72 -61.45 94.26
C ALA A 49 -79.92 -61.36 92.94
N ASP A 50 -78.91 -62.23 92.76
CA ASP A 50 -78.16 -62.34 91.51
C ASP A 50 -79.07 -62.66 90.32
N LEU A 51 -80.05 -63.56 90.50
CA LEU A 51 -81.02 -63.93 89.48
C LEU A 51 -81.89 -62.73 89.11
N GLY A 52 -82.40 -61.98 90.09
CA GLY A 52 -83.19 -60.77 89.87
C GLY A 52 -82.40 -59.69 89.11
N SER A 53 -81.18 -59.40 89.55
CA SER A 53 -80.28 -58.45 88.87
C SER A 53 -80.01 -58.85 87.41
N LYS A 54 -79.76 -60.15 87.16
CA LYS A 54 -79.57 -60.66 85.80
C LYS A 54 -80.83 -60.61 84.94
N GLN A 55 -82.01 -60.84 85.53
CA GLN A 55 -83.29 -60.72 84.83
C GLN A 55 -83.58 -59.27 84.42
N GLU A 56 -83.29 -58.30 85.29
CA GLU A 56 -83.42 -56.87 84.98
C GLU A 56 -82.44 -56.45 83.88
N ALA A 57 -81.17 -56.86 83.97
CA ALA A 57 -80.17 -56.60 82.94
C ALA A 57 -80.58 -57.23 81.59
N LEU A 58 -81.09 -58.46 81.60
CA LEU A 58 -81.59 -59.12 80.39
C LEU A 58 -82.76 -58.34 79.78
N ALA A 59 -83.72 -57.90 80.60
CA ALA A 59 -84.86 -57.11 80.13
C ALA A 59 -84.40 -55.76 79.54
N ALA A 60 -83.40 -55.11 80.14
CA ALA A 60 -82.84 -53.86 79.61
C ALA A 60 -82.17 -54.08 78.24
N VAL A 61 -81.34 -55.12 78.10
CA VAL A 61 -80.67 -55.48 76.84
C VAL A 61 -81.69 -55.84 75.76
N LEU A 62 -82.77 -56.54 76.11
CA LEU A 62 -83.82 -56.88 75.15
C LEU A 62 -84.54 -55.63 74.63
N ARG A 63 -84.89 -54.68 75.50
CA ARG A 63 -85.49 -53.40 75.07
C ARG A 63 -84.54 -52.60 74.20
N GLU A 64 -83.26 -52.54 74.53
CA GLU A 64 -82.27 -51.87 73.70
C GLU A 64 -82.12 -52.55 72.34
N ASN A 65 -82.14 -53.88 72.29
CA ASN A 65 -82.09 -54.63 71.05
C ASN A 65 -83.31 -54.35 70.15
N GLU A 66 -84.51 -54.30 70.74
CA GLU A 66 -85.74 -53.94 70.02
C GLU A 66 -85.69 -52.50 69.50
N ALA A 67 -85.24 -51.55 70.32
CA ALA A 67 -85.08 -50.16 69.91
C ALA A 67 -84.06 -50.01 68.76
N LEU A 68 -82.93 -50.73 68.82
CA LEU A 68 -81.94 -50.76 67.75
C LEU A 68 -82.50 -51.40 66.48
N ARG A 69 -83.25 -52.52 66.59
CA ARG A 69 -83.92 -53.16 65.45
C ARG A 69 -84.94 -52.23 64.80
N ALA A 70 -85.74 -51.51 65.59
CA ALA A 70 -86.70 -50.54 65.08
C ALA A 70 -85.99 -49.37 64.38
N ARG A 71 -84.90 -48.86 64.95
CA ARG A 71 -84.07 -47.82 64.31
C ARG A 71 -83.45 -48.28 62.99
N VAL A 72 -82.97 -49.52 62.92
CA VAL A 72 -82.42 -50.11 61.68
C VAL A 72 -83.52 -50.36 60.65
N ALA A 73 -84.69 -50.83 61.06
CA ALA A 73 -85.83 -51.05 60.16
C ALA A 73 -86.43 -49.73 59.63
N ALA A 74 -86.37 -48.65 60.41
CA ALA A 74 -86.81 -47.32 60.00
C ALA A 74 -85.82 -46.61 59.06
N GLN A 75 -84.59 -47.13 58.91
CA GLN A 75 -83.65 -46.60 57.93
C GLN A 75 -84.14 -46.98 56.52
N PRO A 76 -84.29 -46.02 55.59
CA PRO A 76 -84.77 -46.27 54.24
C PRO A 76 -83.75 -46.99 53.34
N VAL A 77 -82.57 -47.33 53.87
CA VAL A 77 -81.47 -47.91 53.10
C VAL A 77 -81.51 -49.42 53.20
N ASN A 78 -81.90 -50.09 52.11
CA ASN A 78 -81.84 -51.55 52.03
C ASN A 78 -80.41 -52.01 51.73
N LYS A 79 -80.07 -53.28 52.02
CA LYS A 79 -78.78 -53.89 51.65
C LYS A 79 -78.48 -53.75 50.14
N ALA A 80 -79.52 -53.76 49.31
CA ALA A 80 -79.41 -53.52 47.87
C ALA A 80 -78.91 -52.08 47.56
N ASP A 81 -79.37 -51.08 48.30
CA ASP A 81 -78.97 -49.68 48.12
C ASP A 81 -77.54 -49.46 48.57
N LEU A 82 -77.11 -50.06 49.69
CA LEU A 82 -75.70 -50.05 50.13
C LEU A 82 -74.78 -50.65 49.05
N ASN A 83 -75.18 -51.77 48.45
CA ASN A 83 -74.41 -52.38 47.36
C ASN A 83 -74.38 -51.49 46.11
N ARG A 84 -75.49 -50.85 45.75
CA ARG A 84 -75.54 -49.89 44.63
C ARG A 84 -74.65 -48.69 44.89
N MET A 85 -74.70 -48.11 46.09
CA MET A 85 -73.84 -46.99 46.49
C MET A 85 -72.36 -47.39 46.51
N ALA A 86 -72.03 -48.61 46.92
CA ALA A 86 -70.67 -49.12 46.87
C ALA A 86 -70.16 -49.23 45.42
N MET A 87 -70.97 -49.81 44.51
CA MET A 87 -70.66 -49.91 43.08
C MET A 87 -70.54 -48.54 42.41
N GLU A 88 -71.42 -47.60 42.75
CA GLU A 88 -71.35 -46.24 42.20
C GLU A 88 -70.11 -45.49 42.70
N ARG A 89 -69.76 -45.67 43.98
CA ARG A 89 -68.52 -45.12 44.54
C ARG A 89 -67.29 -45.69 43.87
N THR A 90 -67.22 -47.01 43.63
CA THR A 90 -66.08 -47.60 42.92
C THR A 90 -66.00 -47.09 41.49
N LYS A 91 -67.13 -47.02 40.77
CA LYS A 91 -67.18 -46.47 39.43
C LYS A 91 -66.75 -44.99 39.38
N GLN A 92 -67.21 -44.17 40.33
CA GLN A 92 -66.81 -42.77 40.42
C GLN A 92 -65.31 -42.63 40.73
N LYS A 93 -64.75 -43.49 41.59
CA LYS A 93 -63.31 -43.53 41.85
C LYS A 93 -62.51 -43.90 40.59
N GLU A 94 -62.93 -44.93 39.86
CA GLU A 94 -62.26 -45.33 38.60
C GLU A 94 -62.29 -44.19 37.56
N VAL A 95 -63.43 -43.48 37.44
CA VAL A 95 -63.55 -42.32 36.54
C VAL A 95 -62.66 -41.17 37.00
N LEU A 96 -62.59 -40.91 38.31
CA LEU A 96 -61.73 -39.87 38.88
C LEU A 96 -60.26 -40.19 38.63
N GLU A 97 -59.82 -41.40 38.95
CA GLU A 97 -58.45 -41.86 38.74
C GLU A 97 -58.06 -41.80 37.25
N ALA A 98 -58.98 -42.16 36.35
CA ALA A 98 -58.76 -42.03 34.91
C ALA A 98 -58.64 -40.56 34.46
N ALA A 99 -59.49 -39.66 34.98
CA ALA A 99 -59.44 -38.24 34.66
C ALA A 99 -58.19 -37.55 35.23
N GLU A 100 -57.77 -37.91 36.45
CA GLU A 100 -56.52 -37.46 37.08
C GLU A 100 -55.32 -37.90 36.23
N SER A 101 -55.27 -39.18 35.82
CA SER A 101 -54.19 -39.67 34.96
C SER A 101 -54.16 -38.96 33.59
N GLN A 102 -55.32 -38.66 33.00
CA GLN A 102 -55.38 -37.87 31.75
C GLN A 102 -54.92 -36.43 31.95
N ALA A 103 -55.27 -35.79 33.06
CA ALA A 103 -54.82 -34.44 33.39
C ALA A 103 -53.29 -34.40 33.53
N GLU A 104 -52.69 -35.33 34.27
CA GLU A 104 -51.24 -35.44 34.43
C GLU A 104 -50.52 -35.64 33.08
N GLN A 105 -51.07 -36.47 32.20
CA GLN A 105 -50.51 -36.68 30.85
C GLN A 105 -50.58 -35.41 29.99
N LEU A 106 -51.69 -34.67 30.05
CA LEU A 106 -51.84 -33.41 29.35
C LEU A 106 -50.90 -32.35 29.90
N GLU A 107 -50.76 -32.23 31.22
CA GLU A 107 -49.81 -31.33 31.87
C GLU A 107 -48.38 -31.62 31.45
N HIS A 108 -47.96 -32.89 31.48
CA HIS A 108 -46.64 -33.29 31.00
C HIS A 108 -46.43 -32.94 29.51
N THR A 109 -47.45 -33.14 28.69
CA THR A 109 -47.39 -32.83 27.25
C THR A 109 -47.28 -31.32 27.01
N VAL A 110 -48.09 -30.52 27.70
CA VAL A 110 -48.03 -29.05 27.64
C VAL A 110 -46.66 -28.56 28.08
N HIS A 111 -46.17 -29.04 29.23
CA HIS A 111 -44.85 -28.66 29.73
C HIS A 111 -43.73 -29.02 28.74
N SER A 112 -43.77 -30.21 28.15
CA SER A 112 -42.81 -30.63 27.13
C SER A 112 -42.86 -29.70 25.90
N GLN A 113 -44.06 -29.35 25.43
CA GLN A 113 -44.26 -28.42 24.31
C GLN A 113 -43.79 -27.00 24.64
N GLU A 114 -44.03 -26.51 25.86
CA GLU A 114 -43.54 -25.21 26.32
C GLU A 114 -42.01 -25.16 26.31
N VAL A 115 -41.34 -26.19 26.82
CA VAL A 115 -39.87 -26.28 26.80
C VAL A 115 -39.35 -26.27 25.36
N GLN A 116 -40.00 -27.02 24.47
CA GLN A 116 -39.63 -27.03 23.04
C GLN A 116 -39.85 -25.67 22.38
N ALA A 117 -40.98 -25.00 22.66
CA ALA A 117 -41.30 -23.69 22.11
C ALA A 117 -40.31 -22.62 22.59
N VAL A 118 -39.96 -22.62 23.88
CA VAL A 118 -38.96 -21.71 24.44
C VAL A 118 -37.58 -21.94 23.82
N ALA A 119 -37.17 -23.20 23.65
CA ALA A 119 -35.91 -23.54 23.00
C ALA A 119 -35.88 -23.07 21.53
N ALA A 120 -36.98 -23.27 20.80
CA ALA A 120 -37.12 -22.83 19.42
C ALA A 120 -37.09 -21.30 19.29
N LEU A 121 -37.79 -20.57 20.17
CA LEU A 121 -37.77 -19.11 20.22
C LEU A 121 -36.37 -18.57 20.50
N LYS A 122 -35.65 -19.15 21.46
CA LYS A 122 -34.27 -18.77 21.76
C LYS A 122 -33.36 -18.98 20.54
N SER A 123 -33.50 -20.10 19.85
CA SER A 123 -32.74 -20.36 18.62
C SER A 123 -33.03 -19.33 17.52
N LEU A 124 -34.28 -18.90 17.39
CA LEU A 124 -34.69 -17.88 16.44
C LEU A 124 -34.13 -16.49 16.82
N GLU A 125 -34.15 -16.13 18.10
CA GLU A 125 -33.53 -14.90 18.62
C GLU A 125 -32.02 -14.86 18.36
N ASP A 126 -31.32 -15.97 18.61
CA ASP A 126 -29.90 -16.10 18.30
C ASP A 126 -29.64 -15.94 16.78
N ALA A 127 -30.47 -16.53 15.93
CA ALA A 127 -30.37 -16.38 14.48
C ALA A 127 -30.60 -14.93 14.04
N ALA A 128 -31.60 -14.25 14.61
CA ALA A 128 -31.87 -12.84 14.35
C ALA A 128 -30.70 -11.94 14.80
N GLY A 129 -30.10 -12.23 15.96
CA GLY A 129 -28.91 -11.53 16.45
C GLY A 129 -27.70 -11.70 15.53
N ARG A 130 -27.45 -12.92 15.02
CA ARG A 130 -26.37 -13.19 14.03
C ARG A 130 -26.62 -12.44 12.73
N TYR A 131 -27.86 -12.44 12.25
CA TYR A 131 -28.25 -11.70 11.06
C TYR A 131 -28.01 -10.19 11.22
N ASN A 132 -28.48 -9.58 12.31
CA ASN A 132 -28.27 -8.15 12.56
C ASN A 132 -26.78 -7.80 12.70
N THR A 133 -25.98 -8.67 13.33
CA THR A 133 -24.52 -8.51 13.41
C THR A 133 -23.89 -8.53 12.02
N ALA A 134 -24.30 -9.46 11.16
CA ALA A 134 -23.82 -9.53 9.78
C ALA A 134 -24.24 -8.29 8.97
N ALA A 135 -25.49 -7.83 9.13
CA ALA A 135 -26.01 -6.64 8.48
C ALA A 135 -25.27 -5.36 8.93
N HIS A 136 -24.91 -5.25 10.21
CA HIS A 136 -24.05 -4.17 10.71
C HIS A 136 -22.65 -4.20 10.08
N ARG A 137 -22.01 -5.37 10.01
CA ARG A 137 -20.70 -5.53 9.36
C ARG A 137 -20.75 -5.16 7.88
N LEU A 138 -21.86 -5.47 7.21
CA LEU A 138 -22.11 -5.10 5.82
C LEU A 138 -22.52 -3.63 5.64
N LYS A 139 -22.71 -2.86 6.74
CA LYS A 139 -23.16 -1.46 6.72
C LYS A 139 -24.53 -1.29 6.07
N LEU A 140 -25.46 -2.17 6.45
CA LEU A 140 -26.88 -2.16 6.03
C LEU A 140 -27.83 -1.60 7.09
N ILE A 141 -27.36 -1.45 8.34
CA ILE A 141 -28.13 -0.91 9.46
C ILE A 141 -27.33 0.27 10.03
N PRO A 142 -27.94 1.46 10.25
CA PRO A 142 -29.36 1.83 10.04
C PRO A 142 -29.73 2.00 8.56
N ALA A 143 -31.01 2.28 8.23
CA ALA A 143 -31.49 2.45 6.84
C ALA A 143 -30.76 3.55 6.04
N SER A 144 -30.12 4.49 6.74
CA SER A 144 -29.25 5.53 6.15
C SER A 144 -27.81 5.06 5.88
N ALA A 145 -27.49 3.81 6.19
CA ALA A 145 -26.15 3.27 6.00
C ALA A 145 -25.82 3.17 4.51
N LYS A 146 -24.52 3.28 4.19
CA LYS A 146 -23.98 3.40 2.82
C LYS A 146 -24.52 2.36 1.82
N ARG A 147 -24.86 1.15 2.29
CA ARG A 147 -25.31 0.04 1.44
C ARG A 147 -26.77 -0.34 1.66
N ALA A 148 -27.47 0.38 2.54
CA ALA A 148 -28.86 0.10 2.89
C ALA A 148 -29.85 0.58 1.84
N ASP A 149 -29.49 1.60 1.04
CA ASP A 149 -30.33 2.13 -0.05
C ASP A 149 -31.75 2.49 0.40
N GLY A 150 -31.86 3.04 1.62
CA GLY A 150 -33.14 3.39 2.23
C GLY A 150 -33.96 2.21 2.77
N VAL A 151 -33.49 0.97 2.63
CA VAL A 151 -34.16 -0.23 3.15
C VAL A 151 -33.73 -0.51 4.59
N THR A 152 -34.71 -0.75 5.46
CA THR A 152 -34.48 -1.15 6.85
C THR A 152 -34.16 -2.65 6.92
N TYR A 153 -32.89 -3.01 7.03
CA TYR A 153 -32.45 -4.40 7.14
C TYR A 153 -32.47 -4.95 8.57
N GLU A 154 -32.92 -4.20 9.57
CA GLU A 154 -32.93 -4.65 10.96
C GLU A 154 -34.08 -5.65 11.22
N LEU A 155 -33.73 -6.86 11.63
CA LEU A 155 -34.68 -7.92 11.99
C LEU A 155 -35.01 -7.85 13.48
N ARG A 156 -36.30 -7.73 13.78
CA ARG A 156 -36.88 -7.75 15.13
C ARG A 156 -37.97 -8.81 15.17
N LEU A 157 -37.94 -9.60 16.23
CA LEU A 157 -38.92 -10.67 16.47
C LEU A 157 -40.01 -10.18 17.41
N ASN A 158 -41.27 -10.46 17.09
CA ASN A 158 -42.41 -10.18 17.95
C ASN A 158 -42.86 -11.47 18.64
N ARG A 159 -42.58 -11.60 19.94
CA ARG A 159 -42.90 -12.81 20.72
C ARG A 159 -44.40 -13.03 20.91
N ASP A 160 -45.19 -11.97 20.78
CA ASP A 160 -46.65 -12.01 20.96
C ASP A 160 -47.40 -12.22 19.63
N ALA A 161 -46.68 -12.56 18.56
CA ALA A 161 -47.26 -12.76 17.23
C ALA A 161 -48.19 -13.98 17.19
N GLY A 162 -49.41 -13.78 16.68
CA GLY A 162 -50.39 -14.86 16.50
C GLY A 162 -50.16 -15.69 15.23
N SER A 163 -49.29 -15.21 14.33
CA SER A 163 -48.95 -15.90 13.08
C SER A 163 -47.46 -15.77 12.74
N ALA A 164 -46.95 -16.70 11.93
CA ALA A 164 -45.56 -16.68 11.48
C ALA A 164 -45.21 -15.42 10.65
N ALA A 165 -46.19 -14.79 10.00
CA ALA A 165 -45.99 -13.57 9.23
C ALA A 165 -45.79 -12.34 10.14
N GLU A 166 -46.43 -12.33 11.30
CA GLU A 166 -46.31 -11.27 12.31
C GLU A 166 -45.08 -11.43 13.20
N LEU A 167 -44.47 -12.63 13.22
CA LEU A 167 -43.32 -12.96 14.05
C LEU A 167 -42.10 -12.10 13.71
N SER A 168 -41.93 -11.71 12.44
CA SER A 168 -40.85 -10.83 12.00
C SER A 168 -41.39 -9.51 11.46
N ASN A 169 -40.76 -8.40 11.84
CA ASN A 169 -41.08 -7.06 11.33
C ASN A 169 -40.74 -6.84 9.83
N LEU A 170 -40.08 -7.80 9.18
CA LEU A 170 -39.44 -7.61 7.88
C LEU A 170 -39.73 -8.79 6.95
N ASP A 171 -40.06 -8.49 5.68
CA ASP A 171 -40.18 -9.52 4.65
C ASP A 171 -38.81 -9.96 4.13
N LEU A 172 -38.32 -11.08 4.67
CA LEU A 172 -37.04 -11.67 4.31
C LEU A 172 -36.99 -12.11 2.83
N LYS A 173 -38.12 -12.52 2.23
CA LYS A 173 -38.16 -13.08 0.88
C LYS A 173 -38.39 -12.01 -0.18
N GLY A 174 -39.30 -11.07 0.04
CA GLY A 174 -39.64 -10.05 -0.96
C GLY A 174 -38.78 -8.79 -0.89
N VAL A 175 -38.24 -8.45 0.29
CA VAL A 175 -37.47 -7.20 0.47
C VAL A 175 -35.97 -7.49 0.65
N VAL A 176 -35.62 -8.29 1.66
CA VAL A 176 -34.20 -8.49 2.03
C VAL A 176 -33.45 -9.25 0.95
N ARG A 177 -33.95 -10.40 0.51
CA ARG A 177 -33.25 -11.24 -0.47
C ARG A 177 -33.03 -10.50 -1.80
N PRO A 178 -34.02 -9.87 -2.44
CA PRO A 178 -33.80 -9.10 -3.65
C PRO A 178 -32.88 -7.89 -3.44
N GLY A 179 -32.95 -7.23 -2.29
CA GLY A 179 -32.05 -6.13 -1.93
C GLY A 179 -30.58 -6.56 -1.86
N LEU A 180 -30.32 -7.69 -1.19
CA LEU A 180 -28.98 -8.28 -1.12
C LEU A 180 -28.49 -8.80 -2.48
N GLU A 181 -29.36 -9.40 -3.29
CA GLU A 181 -29.03 -9.84 -4.65
C GLU A 181 -28.63 -8.68 -5.55
N ARG A 182 -29.37 -7.57 -5.52
CA ARG A 182 -29.00 -6.33 -6.22
C ARG A 182 -27.65 -5.80 -5.75
N LEU A 183 -27.40 -5.79 -4.45
CA LEU A 183 -26.13 -5.34 -3.88
C LEU A 183 -24.97 -6.25 -4.34
N CYS A 184 -25.15 -7.57 -4.31
CA CYS A 184 -24.17 -8.52 -4.81
C CYS A 184 -23.88 -8.29 -6.29
N GLU A 185 -24.91 -8.09 -7.12
CA GLU A 185 -24.74 -7.85 -8.55
C GLU A 185 -24.02 -6.52 -8.83
N LEU A 186 -24.34 -5.46 -8.10
CA LEU A 186 -23.64 -4.18 -8.18
C LEU A 186 -22.15 -4.32 -7.87
N TYR A 187 -21.80 -5.08 -6.84
CA TYR A 187 -20.38 -5.29 -6.51
C TYR A 187 -19.69 -6.26 -7.48
N ARG A 188 -20.37 -7.26 -8.02
CA ARG A 188 -19.83 -8.14 -9.08
C ARG A 188 -19.54 -7.38 -10.36
N THR A 189 -20.51 -6.60 -10.84
CA THR A 189 -20.34 -5.75 -12.03
C THR A 189 -19.21 -4.75 -11.85
N LYS A 190 -19.15 -4.08 -10.68
CA LYS A 190 -18.05 -3.17 -10.34
C LYS A 190 -16.69 -3.89 -10.27
N ALA A 191 -16.62 -5.07 -9.67
CA ALA A 191 -15.39 -5.86 -9.65
C ALA A 191 -14.95 -6.27 -11.07
N GLY A 192 -15.89 -6.65 -11.94
CA GLY A 192 -15.63 -6.96 -13.34
C GLY A 192 -15.19 -5.75 -14.17
N GLN A 193 -15.73 -4.56 -13.89
CA GLN A 193 -15.25 -3.29 -14.49
C GLN A 193 -13.82 -3.00 -14.06
N LEU A 194 -13.55 -2.98 -12.74
CA LEU A 194 -12.21 -2.74 -12.21
C LEU A 194 -11.19 -3.78 -12.71
N GLY A 195 -11.60 -5.03 -12.88
CA GLY A 195 -10.75 -6.07 -13.47
C GLY A 195 -10.38 -5.79 -14.93
N ARG A 196 -11.34 -5.32 -15.74
CA ARG A 196 -11.10 -4.91 -17.13
C ARG A 196 -10.20 -3.68 -17.21
N ASP A 197 -10.46 -2.68 -16.36
CA ASP A 197 -9.66 -1.46 -16.31
C ASP A 197 -8.21 -1.76 -15.91
N LEU A 198 -8.01 -2.66 -14.94
CA LEU A 198 -6.69 -3.12 -14.52
C LEU A 198 -5.95 -3.83 -15.66
N LEU A 199 -6.64 -4.70 -16.41
CA LEU A 199 -6.05 -5.38 -17.56
C LEU A 199 -5.64 -4.36 -18.64
N ALA A 200 -6.53 -3.44 -19.00
CA ALA A 200 -6.24 -2.39 -19.98
C ALA A 200 -5.05 -1.52 -19.55
N LEU A 201 -4.96 -1.15 -18.27
CA LEU A 201 -3.85 -0.38 -17.75
C LEU A 201 -2.53 -1.16 -17.79
N ARG A 202 -2.56 -2.47 -17.56
CA ARG A 202 -1.38 -3.34 -17.69
C ARG A 202 -0.92 -3.43 -19.15
N GLU A 203 -1.85 -3.63 -20.08
CA GLU A 203 -1.53 -3.67 -21.51
C GLU A 203 -0.92 -2.34 -21.98
N ALA A 204 -1.49 -1.21 -21.57
CA ALA A 204 -0.94 0.12 -21.84
C ALA A 204 0.46 0.31 -21.23
N ALA A 205 0.71 -0.20 -20.03
CA ALA A 205 2.02 -0.14 -19.39
C ALA A 205 3.06 -0.98 -20.15
N THR A 206 2.71 -2.19 -20.59
CA THR A 206 3.59 -3.03 -21.41
C THR A 206 3.92 -2.35 -22.74
N ALA A 207 2.91 -1.86 -23.46
CA ALA A 207 3.11 -1.13 -24.71
C ALA A 207 3.99 0.13 -24.53
N GLY A 208 3.81 0.84 -23.40
CA GLY A 208 4.65 1.98 -23.06
C GLY A 208 6.12 1.60 -22.81
N LEU A 209 6.38 0.47 -22.15
CA LEU A 209 7.73 -0.04 -21.94
C LEU A 209 8.41 -0.46 -23.25
N GLU A 210 7.67 -1.12 -24.14
CA GLU A 210 8.14 -1.48 -25.48
C GLU A 210 8.50 -0.24 -26.29
N ALA A 211 7.63 0.78 -26.33
CA ALA A 211 7.90 2.04 -27.00
C ALA A 211 9.14 2.76 -26.43
N VAL A 212 9.35 2.72 -25.11
CA VAL A 212 10.57 3.28 -24.49
C VAL A 212 11.81 2.49 -24.91
N ALA A 213 11.73 1.17 -25.02
CA ALA A 213 12.84 0.34 -25.48
C ALA A 213 13.20 0.66 -26.94
N GLU A 214 12.21 0.77 -27.83
CA GLU A 214 12.41 1.16 -29.23
C GLU A 214 13.09 2.54 -29.34
N ARG A 215 12.59 3.55 -28.61
CA ARG A 215 13.21 4.89 -28.60
C ARG A 215 14.63 4.90 -28.05
N ARG A 216 14.94 4.03 -27.08
CA ARG A 216 16.32 3.88 -26.58
C ARG A 216 17.25 3.29 -27.62
N GLU A 217 16.78 2.29 -28.38
CA GLU A 217 17.55 1.70 -29.47
C GLU A 217 17.77 2.72 -30.60
N GLU A 218 16.74 3.47 -30.99
CA GLU A 218 16.86 4.58 -31.95
C GLU A 218 17.88 5.63 -31.51
N ASN A 219 17.84 6.06 -30.24
CA ASN A 219 18.81 7.01 -29.70
C ASN A 219 20.24 6.45 -29.73
N SER A 220 20.45 5.20 -29.33
CA SER A 220 21.75 4.53 -29.41
C SER A 220 22.29 4.49 -30.85
N ASN A 221 21.41 4.21 -31.83
CA ASN A 221 21.76 4.21 -33.24
C ASN A 221 22.15 5.62 -33.74
N LEU A 222 21.41 6.65 -33.34
CA LEU A 222 21.72 8.05 -33.68
C LEU A 222 23.03 8.51 -33.04
N GLU A 223 23.27 8.18 -31.77
CA GLU A 223 24.53 8.47 -31.08
C GLU A 223 25.72 7.81 -31.79
N ALA A 224 25.57 6.55 -32.22
CA ALA A 224 26.59 5.86 -33.00
C ALA A 224 26.83 6.52 -34.37
N GLN A 225 25.78 7.03 -35.03
CA GLN A 225 25.91 7.78 -36.28
C GLN A 225 26.62 9.12 -36.08
N ILE A 226 26.27 9.86 -35.02
CA ILE A 226 26.95 11.12 -34.66
C ILE A 226 28.43 10.85 -34.42
N ALA A 227 28.79 9.84 -33.63
CA ALA A 227 30.19 9.51 -33.36
C ALA A 227 30.98 9.17 -34.64
N ARG A 228 30.36 8.45 -35.59
CA ARG A 228 30.97 8.16 -36.91
C ARG A 228 31.18 9.44 -37.72
N LEU A 229 30.19 10.32 -37.77
CA LEU A 229 30.27 11.59 -38.49
C LEU A 229 31.33 12.50 -37.87
N GLU A 230 31.37 12.62 -36.55
CA GLU A 230 32.40 13.38 -35.82
C GLU A 230 33.81 12.87 -36.11
N ALA A 231 34.00 11.54 -36.10
CA ALA A 231 35.28 10.93 -36.46
C ALA A 231 35.67 11.26 -37.92
N SER A 232 34.74 11.18 -38.86
CA SER A 232 34.99 11.53 -40.27
C SER A 232 35.33 13.02 -40.46
N LEU A 233 34.64 13.90 -39.72
CA LEU A 233 34.91 15.34 -39.75
C LEU A 233 36.28 15.66 -39.14
N LYS A 234 36.68 14.95 -38.08
CA LYS A 234 38.01 15.11 -37.49
C LYS A 234 39.11 14.73 -38.48
N ILE A 235 38.98 13.58 -39.16
CA ILE A 235 39.93 13.14 -40.19
C ILE A 235 40.00 14.17 -41.32
N ALA A 236 38.85 14.61 -41.85
CA ALA A 236 38.81 15.61 -42.93
C ALA A 236 39.43 16.95 -42.51
N ARG A 237 39.25 17.38 -41.25
CA ARG A 237 39.91 18.58 -40.69
C ARG A 237 41.43 18.40 -40.62
N GLU A 238 41.91 17.29 -40.09
CA GLU A 238 43.35 17.00 -40.00
C GLU A 238 44.01 16.94 -41.38
N GLU A 239 43.35 16.32 -42.37
CA GLU A 239 43.79 16.30 -43.77
C GLU A 239 43.84 17.72 -44.35
N GLN A 240 42.79 18.52 -44.15
CA GLN A 240 42.74 19.89 -44.66
C GLN A 240 43.78 20.79 -44.00
N GLU A 241 43.98 20.69 -42.68
CA GLU A 241 45.06 21.38 -41.97
C GLU A 241 46.44 20.95 -42.46
N GLY A 242 46.63 19.66 -42.73
CA GLY A 242 47.83 19.14 -43.40
C GLY A 242 48.06 19.78 -44.77
N ARG A 243 47.02 19.87 -45.61
CA ARG A 243 47.08 20.53 -46.91
C ARG A 243 47.42 22.03 -46.80
N VAL A 244 46.77 22.75 -45.89
CA VAL A 244 47.01 24.18 -45.65
C VAL A 244 48.44 24.41 -45.17
N ARG A 245 48.94 23.62 -44.21
CA ARG A 245 50.35 23.67 -43.77
C ARG A 245 51.31 23.41 -44.92
N GLY A 246 51.03 22.41 -45.75
CA GLY A 246 51.85 22.09 -46.92
C GLY A 246 51.89 23.23 -47.96
N VAL A 247 50.75 23.86 -48.23
CA VAL A 247 50.67 25.03 -49.13
C VAL A 247 51.39 26.24 -48.52
N SER A 248 51.17 26.56 -47.24
CA SER A 248 51.85 27.66 -46.54
C SER A 248 53.36 27.49 -46.58
N GLY A 249 53.88 26.31 -46.23
CA GLY A 249 55.31 26.04 -46.27
C GLY A 249 55.92 26.01 -47.67
N ARG A 250 55.12 25.82 -48.73
CA ARG A 250 55.59 26.04 -50.12
C ARG A 250 55.59 27.53 -50.48
N ALA A 251 54.55 28.26 -50.09
CA ALA A 251 54.46 29.70 -50.31
C ALA A 251 55.60 30.45 -49.60
N GLU A 252 55.93 30.08 -48.36
CA GLU A 252 57.06 30.63 -47.60
C GLU A 252 58.41 30.36 -48.29
N ARG A 253 58.61 29.14 -48.82
CA ARG A 253 59.83 28.79 -49.59
C ARG A 253 59.95 29.60 -50.87
N LEU A 254 58.87 29.71 -51.63
CA LEU A 254 58.81 30.54 -52.84
C LEU A 254 59.04 32.02 -52.52
N ALA A 255 58.47 32.53 -51.43
CA ALA A 255 58.69 33.90 -50.99
C ALA A 255 60.17 34.15 -50.64
N ALA A 256 60.79 33.24 -49.88
CA ALA A 256 62.22 33.31 -49.57
C ALA A 256 63.11 33.24 -50.82
N GLU A 257 62.75 32.40 -51.80
CA GLU A 257 63.45 32.32 -53.08
C GLU A 257 63.30 33.61 -53.90
N VAL A 258 62.09 34.18 -53.96
CA VAL A 258 61.83 35.47 -54.62
C VAL A 258 62.61 36.59 -53.95
N ASP A 259 62.64 36.64 -52.61
CA ASP A 259 63.41 37.63 -51.87
C ASP A 259 64.92 37.46 -52.10
N GLY A 260 65.41 36.23 -52.15
CA GLY A 260 66.80 35.93 -52.52
C GLY A 260 67.14 36.35 -53.97
N LEU A 261 66.24 36.07 -54.92
CA LEU A 261 66.39 36.50 -56.31
C LEU A 261 66.34 38.03 -56.44
N ARG A 262 65.47 38.71 -55.68
CA ARG A 262 65.42 40.18 -55.60
C ARG A 262 66.69 40.76 -55.00
N ALA A 263 67.21 40.18 -53.93
CA ALA A 263 68.46 40.61 -53.30
C ALA A 263 69.66 40.44 -54.25
N THR A 264 69.75 39.29 -54.93
CA THR A 264 70.83 39.03 -55.91
C THR A 264 70.70 39.90 -57.17
N ALA A 265 69.49 40.10 -57.69
CA ALA A 265 69.24 41.02 -58.80
C ALA A 265 69.55 42.47 -58.40
N GLY A 266 69.15 42.89 -57.20
CA GLY A 266 69.48 44.20 -56.64
C GLY A 266 70.98 44.41 -56.47
N ALA A 267 71.70 43.42 -55.94
CA ALA A 267 73.15 43.45 -55.81
C ALA A 267 73.85 43.54 -57.18
N ARG A 268 73.41 42.76 -58.18
CA ARG A 268 73.93 42.84 -59.55
C ARG A 268 73.62 44.17 -60.21
N ALA A 269 72.42 44.72 -60.01
CA ALA A 269 72.05 46.03 -60.55
C ALA A 269 72.93 47.14 -59.94
N ALA A 270 73.16 47.09 -58.62
CA ALA A 270 74.09 48.00 -57.95
C ALA A 270 75.52 47.87 -58.51
N GLU A 271 76.03 46.65 -58.63
CA GLU A 271 77.35 46.38 -59.22
C GLU A 271 77.48 46.88 -60.66
N MET A 272 76.42 46.71 -61.48
CA MET A 272 76.40 47.22 -62.86
C MET A 272 76.31 48.74 -62.92
N GLU A 273 75.57 49.39 -62.02
CA GLU A 273 75.53 50.85 -61.94
C GLU A 273 76.87 51.42 -61.46
N ASP A 274 77.52 50.78 -60.48
CA ASP A 274 78.88 51.14 -60.03
C ASP A 274 79.89 51.01 -61.18
N ARG A 275 79.84 49.91 -61.94
CA ARG A 275 80.68 49.72 -63.14
C ARG A 275 80.41 50.77 -64.20
N LYS A 276 79.14 51.07 -64.48
CA LYS A 276 78.75 52.11 -65.44
C LYS A 276 79.25 53.47 -65.00
N SER A 277 79.13 53.81 -63.72
CA SER A 277 79.65 55.05 -63.12
C SER A 277 81.18 55.13 -63.25
N ALA A 278 81.89 54.03 -62.95
CA ALA A 278 83.34 53.95 -63.12
C ALA A 278 83.78 54.16 -64.57
N VAL A 279 83.15 53.47 -65.53
CA VAL A 279 83.44 53.65 -66.96
C VAL A 279 83.09 55.06 -67.43
N ALA A 280 81.98 55.64 -66.94
CA ALA A 280 81.63 57.03 -67.26
C ALA A 280 82.70 58.01 -66.77
N ALA A 281 83.24 57.80 -65.56
CA ALA A 281 84.36 58.60 -65.05
C ALA A 281 85.64 58.40 -65.88
N GLU A 282 85.95 57.17 -66.29
CA GLU A 282 87.08 56.90 -67.20
C GLU A 282 86.92 57.65 -68.53
N VAL A 283 85.73 57.59 -69.14
CA VAL A 283 85.43 58.33 -70.38
C VAL A 283 85.59 59.83 -70.18
N GLU A 284 85.08 60.39 -69.08
CA GLU A 284 85.23 61.80 -68.76
C GLU A 284 86.70 62.21 -68.58
N THR A 285 87.51 61.38 -67.92
CA THR A 285 88.96 61.66 -67.79
C THR A 285 89.70 61.59 -69.12
N LEU A 286 89.38 60.61 -69.98
CA LEU A 286 89.95 60.51 -71.32
C LEU A 286 89.52 61.70 -72.20
N GLN A 287 88.26 62.12 -72.14
CA GLN A 287 87.76 63.29 -72.85
C GLN A 287 88.50 64.56 -72.40
N ARG A 288 88.64 64.79 -71.09
CA ARG A 288 89.43 65.92 -70.55
C ARG A 288 90.89 65.86 -71.03
N GLY A 289 91.49 64.68 -71.05
CA GLY A 289 92.85 64.46 -71.57
C GLY A 289 92.96 64.83 -73.04
N TYR A 290 92.03 64.35 -73.87
CA TYR A 290 91.96 64.65 -75.30
C TYR A 290 91.75 66.15 -75.55
N GLU A 291 90.82 66.79 -74.84
CA GLU A 291 90.58 68.24 -74.94
C GLU A 291 91.80 69.06 -74.53
N ALA A 292 92.53 68.64 -73.50
CA ALA A 292 93.77 69.26 -73.09
C ALA A 292 94.86 69.11 -74.17
N GLU A 293 95.01 67.94 -74.78
CA GLU A 293 95.94 67.75 -75.90
C GLU A 293 95.57 68.58 -77.13
N VAL A 294 94.29 68.62 -77.51
CA VAL A 294 93.81 69.48 -78.61
C VAL A 294 94.10 70.94 -78.31
N SER A 295 93.86 71.39 -77.08
CA SER A 295 94.15 72.76 -76.67
C SER A 295 95.65 73.05 -76.71
N ARG A 296 96.49 72.11 -76.26
CA ARG A 296 97.95 72.21 -76.32
C ARG A 296 98.44 72.33 -77.77
N LEU A 297 97.99 71.43 -78.64
CA LEU A 297 98.31 71.46 -80.07
C LEU A 297 97.82 72.73 -80.76
N ARG A 298 96.63 73.24 -80.40
CA ARG A 298 96.13 74.53 -80.90
C ARG A 298 97.03 75.70 -80.49
N VAL A 299 97.52 75.71 -79.24
CA VAL A 299 98.45 76.74 -78.76
C VAL A 299 99.81 76.62 -79.46
N GLU A 300 100.36 75.41 -79.58
CA GLU A 300 101.61 75.14 -80.30
C GLU A 300 101.51 75.58 -81.78
N LEU A 301 100.43 75.21 -82.46
CA LEU A 301 100.19 75.59 -83.86
C LEU A 301 100.04 77.11 -84.00
N ARG A 302 99.31 77.76 -83.08
CA ARG A 302 99.18 79.22 -83.06
C ARG A 302 100.52 79.90 -82.85
N GLY A 303 101.35 79.40 -81.93
CA GLY A 303 102.71 79.89 -81.71
C GLY A 303 103.60 79.72 -82.95
N ALA A 304 103.51 78.58 -83.64
CA ALA A 304 104.23 78.37 -84.90
C ALA A 304 103.77 79.33 -86.01
N LEU A 305 102.46 79.59 -86.13
CA LEU A 305 101.91 80.55 -87.07
C LEU A 305 102.35 81.99 -86.76
N GLU A 306 102.36 82.39 -85.49
CA GLU A 306 102.89 83.69 -85.05
C GLU A 306 104.38 83.83 -85.37
N ALA A 307 105.19 82.79 -85.13
CA ALA A 307 106.61 82.78 -85.51
C ALA A 307 106.80 82.91 -87.03
N MET A 308 105.98 82.23 -87.84
CA MET A 308 106.01 82.36 -89.31
C MET A 308 105.60 83.77 -89.78
N LEU A 309 104.59 84.38 -89.15
CA LEU A 309 104.16 85.76 -89.44
C LEU A 309 105.26 86.77 -89.09
N GLN A 310 105.91 86.61 -87.93
CA GLN A 310 107.04 87.44 -87.52
C GLN A 310 108.23 87.30 -88.48
N HIS A 311 108.55 86.07 -88.91
CA HIS A 311 109.58 85.82 -89.91
C HIS A 311 109.24 86.48 -91.26
N ARG A 312 107.98 86.37 -91.72
CA ARG A 312 107.52 87.04 -92.94
C ARG A 312 107.67 88.57 -92.83
N MET A 313 107.23 89.17 -91.72
CA MET A 313 107.40 90.60 -91.47
C MET A 313 108.88 91.01 -91.47
N TYR A 314 109.74 90.22 -90.84
CA TYR A 314 111.19 90.46 -90.83
C TYR A 314 111.78 90.45 -92.25
N CYS A 315 111.42 89.45 -93.08
CA CYS A 315 111.83 89.41 -94.49
C CYS A 315 111.30 90.61 -95.28
N GLN A 316 110.07 91.03 -95.02
CA GLN A 316 109.43 92.16 -95.71
C GLN A 316 110.11 93.49 -95.38
N GLN A 317 110.41 93.74 -94.09
CA GLN A 317 111.17 94.91 -93.64
C GLN A 317 112.59 94.95 -94.20
N ARG A 318 113.26 93.78 -94.29
CA ARG A 318 114.59 93.63 -94.92
C ARG A 318 114.57 93.98 -96.41
N LEU A 319 113.51 93.61 -97.13
CA LEU A 319 113.33 93.92 -98.55
C LEU A 319 113.04 95.40 -98.78
N GLU A 320 112.21 96.03 -97.93
CA GLU A 320 111.95 97.47 -97.98
C GLU A 320 113.20 98.30 -97.67
N GLY A 321 114.03 97.86 -96.72
CA GLY A 321 115.33 98.46 -96.44
C GLY A 321 116.32 98.37 -97.61
N ALA A 322 116.35 97.23 -98.31
CA ALA A 322 117.18 97.07 -99.51
C ALA A 322 116.70 97.95 -100.68
N ALA A 323 115.38 98.10 -100.84
CA ALA A 323 114.78 98.97 -101.86
C ALA A 323 115.00 100.47 -101.59
N ALA A 324 115.17 100.88 -100.33
CA ALA A 324 115.53 102.25 -99.96
C ALA A 324 117.01 102.56 -100.25
N ALA A 325 117.92 101.60 -100.00
CA ALA A 325 119.35 101.76 -100.27
C ALA A 325 119.68 101.91 -101.77
N VAL A 326 118.96 101.20 -102.65
CA VAL A 326 119.13 101.31 -104.11
C VAL A 326 118.71 102.69 -104.64
N ARG A 327 117.67 103.31 -104.06
CA ARG A 327 117.24 104.68 -104.42
C ARG A 327 118.25 105.75 -104.01
N ALA A 328 118.98 105.55 -102.91
CA ALA A 328 120.00 106.50 -102.45
C ALA A 328 121.26 106.52 -103.35
N VAL A 329 121.68 105.37 -103.89
CA VAL A 329 122.84 105.27 -104.80
C VAL A 329 122.53 105.89 -106.17
N GLN A 330 121.28 105.82 -106.64
CA GLN A 330 120.89 106.38 -107.93
C GLN A 330 120.79 107.92 -107.94
N ALA A 331 120.66 108.56 -106.77
CA ALA A 331 120.66 110.01 -106.63
C ALA A 331 122.08 110.64 -106.59
N GLN A 332 123.13 109.85 -106.29
CA GLN A 332 124.51 110.33 -106.22
C GLN A 332 125.28 110.29 -107.55
N VAL A 333 124.76 109.60 -108.59
CA VAL A 333 125.42 109.44 -109.90
C VAL A 333 125.07 110.57 -110.90
N SER A 334 124.15 111.49 -110.55
CA SER A 334 123.69 112.57 -111.45
C SER A 334 124.47 113.90 -111.37
N ALA A 335 125.59 113.98 -110.63
CA ALA A 335 126.39 115.22 -110.50
C ALA A 335 127.89 114.97 -110.77
N LEU A 336 128.31 115.30 -112.00
CA LEU A 336 129.62 115.12 -112.67
C LEU A 336 130.76 116.09 -112.25
N PRO A 337 131.98 115.91 -112.83
CA PRO A 337 132.73 117.06 -113.37
C PRO A 337 133.31 116.90 -114.83
N ALA A 338 133.13 117.98 -115.62
CA ALA A 338 134.00 118.59 -116.69
C ALA A 338 134.21 117.87 -118.08
N PRO A 339 134.88 118.49 -119.10
CA PRO A 339 134.41 119.52 -120.05
C PRO A 339 134.69 119.25 -121.58
N HIS A 340 134.21 120.18 -122.44
CA HIS A 340 134.65 120.58 -123.82
C HIS A 340 133.96 120.09 -125.12
N SER A 341 133.34 121.09 -125.80
CA SER A 341 133.49 121.50 -127.22
C SER A 341 132.80 120.75 -128.38
N SER A 342 131.72 121.39 -128.86
CA SER A 342 131.45 121.87 -130.23
C SER A 342 131.03 120.95 -131.39
N LEU A 343 130.05 121.49 -132.15
CA LEU A 343 129.55 121.17 -133.51
C LEU A 343 128.44 120.11 -133.59
N LEU A 344 127.16 120.49 -133.55
CA LEU A 344 126.26 121.11 -134.57
C LEU A 344 125.60 120.12 -135.56
N ALA A 345 124.31 120.42 -135.79
CA ALA A 345 123.35 119.87 -136.74
C ALA A 345 122.77 118.47 -136.41
N GLY A 346 121.46 118.26 -136.32
CA GLY A 346 120.30 119.13 -136.51
C GLY A 346 119.02 118.31 -136.70
N SER A 347 117.87 118.94 -136.34
CA SER A 347 116.47 118.70 -136.76
C SER A 347 115.87 117.28 -136.57
N SER A 348 114.71 117.11 -135.91
CA SER A 348 113.57 118.01 -135.67
C SER A 348 113.02 117.92 -134.26
#